data_AF-R9MHU6-F1
#
_entry.id   AF-R9MHU6-F1
#
_cell.length_a   1.000
_cell.length_b   1.000
_cell.length_c   1.000
_cell.angle_alpha   90.00
_cell.angle_beta   90.00
_cell.angle_gamma   90.00
#
_symmetry.space_group_name_H-M   'P 1'
#
loop_
_entity.id
_entity.type
_entity.pdbx_description
1 polymer ?
#
loop_
_entity_poly.entity_id
_entity_poly.type
_entity_poly.pdbx_seq_one_letter_code
_entity_poly.pdbx_strand_id
1 'polypeptide(L)'
;MLTWDDKPEKDQSGKILSMTYMARIPHWGEARVHPHIHHPGEMFLNCPGLGIKMYPLGKVSNTDALNLAETALKKTLEQHGIWCLEALAAIGLPED
;
A
#
# COMPACT_ATOMS: atom_id res chain seq x y z
N MET A 1 -11.32 -3.49 -7.24
CA MET A 1 -11.08 -3.24 -5.81
C MET A 1 -10.12 -4.30 -5.34
N LEU A 2 -9.10 -3.94 -4.56
CA LEU A 2 -8.19 -4.94 -4.00
C LEU A 2 -8.94 -5.74 -2.93
N THR A 3 -8.66 -7.05 -2.87
CA THR A 3 -9.11 -7.87 -1.75
C THR A 3 -8.09 -7.70 -0.63
N TRP A 4 -8.53 -7.19 0.51
CA TRP A 4 -7.72 -6.99 1.70
C TRP A 4 -7.97 -8.11 2.70
N ASP A 5 -6.92 -8.79 3.12
CA ASP A 5 -6.93 -9.78 4.19
C ASP A 5 -6.73 -9.10 5.54
N ASP A 6 -7.65 -9.34 6.46
CA ASP A 6 -7.62 -8.82 7.82
C ASP A 6 -6.67 -9.64 8.70
N LYS A 7 -5.69 -8.96 9.33
CA LYS A 7 -4.82 -9.53 10.34
C LYS A 7 -4.99 -8.78 11.67
N PRO A 8 -5.84 -9.30 12.57
CA PRO A 8 -6.03 -8.70 13.88
C PRO A 8 -4.81 -8.97 14.76
N GLU A 9 -4.34 -7.93 15.43
CA GLU A 9 -3.42 -8.04 16.56
C GLU A 9 -4.25 -8.13 17.84
N LYS A 10 -4.03 -9.18 18.63
CA LYS A 10 -4.82 -9.46 19.84
C LYS A 10 -3.95 -9.45 21.07
N ASP A 11 -4.52 -9.02 22.19
CA ASP A 11 -3.89 -9.18 23.50
C ASP A 11 -3.99 -10.63 24.02
N GLN A 12 -3.44 -10.86 25.21
CA GLN A 12 -3.46 -12.19 25.86
C GLN A 12 -4.87 -12.69 26.20
N SER A 13 -5.86 -11.80 26.29
CA SER A 13 -7.27 -12.16 26.51
C SER A 13 -8.02 -12.46 25.21
N GLY A 14 -7.38 -12.27 24.05
CA GLY A 14 -7.97 -12.42 22.74
C GLY A 14 -8.71 -11.17 22.23
N LYS A 15 -8.67 -10.05 22.96
CA LYS A 15 -9.25 -8.78 22.54
C LYS A 15 -8.41 -8.18 21.42
N ILE A 16 -9.07 -7.72 20.35
CA ILE A 16 -8.40 -7.05 19.23
C ILE A 16 -7.89 -5.68 19.70
N LEU A 17 -6.57 -5.47 19.61
CA LEU A 17 -5.89 -4.22 19.89
C LEU A 17 -5.76 -3.36 18.63
N SER A 18 -5.49 -4.00 17.49
CA SER A 18 -5.15 -3.33 16.25
C SER A 18 -5.53 -4.20 15.04
N MET A 19 -5.69 -3.59 13.87
CA MET A 19 -5.97 -4.31 12.63
C MET A 19 -4.96 -3.90 11.58
N THR A 20 -4.28 -4.89 10.99
CA THR A 20 -3.48 -4.72 9.78
C THR A 20 -4.21 -5.35 8.62
N TYR A 21 -4.25 -4.65 7.49
CA TYR A 21 -4.85 -5.13 6.25
C TYR A 21 -3.77 -5.41 5.23
N MET A 22 -3.87 -6.52 4.50
CA MET A 22 -2.84 -6.95 3.56
C MET A 22 -3.46 -7.27 2.20
N ALA A 23 -2.84 -6.79 1.12
CA ALA A 23 -3.27 -7.12 -0.24
C ALA A 23 -2.06 -7.43 -1.11
N ARG A 24 -2.19 -8.42 -2.00
CA ARG A 24 -1.14 -8.76 -2.96
C ARG A 24 -1.34 -7.96 -4.25
N ILE A 25 -0.28 -7.29 -4.68
CA ILE A 25 -0.21 -6.57 -5.95
C ILE A 25 0.65 -7.39 -6.92
N PRO A 26 0.13 -7.80 -8.09
CA PRO A 26 0.90 -8.52 -9.10
C PRO A 26 2.20 -7.78 -9.43
N HIS A 27 3.32 -8.51 -9.49
CA HIS A 27 4.69 -8.00 -9.76
C HIS A 27 5.28 -7.03 -8.71
N TRP A 28 4.46 -6.49 -7.80
CA TRP A 28 4.88 -5.48 -6.81
C TRP A 28 4.82 -5.97 -5.36
N GLY A 29 4.48 -7.24 -5.15
CA GLY A 29 4.52 -7.88 -3.85
C GLY A 29 3.31 -7.53 -3.00
N GLU A 30 3.54 -7.17 -1.75
CA GLU A 30 2.49 -7.00 -0.74
C GLU A 30 2.34 -5.54 -0.33
N ALA A 31 1.10 -5.06 -0.33
CA ALA A 31 0.70 -3.82 0.29
C ALA A 31 0.12 -4.10 1.68
N ARG A 32 0.46 -3.24 2.65
CA ARG A 32 -0.02 -3.32 4.02
C ARG A 32 -0.58 -1.98 4.46
N VAL A 33 -1.77 -1.98 5.02
CA VAL A 33 -2.33 -0.84 5.76
C VAL A 33 -2.30 -1.19 7.23
N HIS A 34 -1.58 -0.41 8.04
CA HIS A 34 -1.33 -0.75 9.44
C HIS A 34 -1.31 0.51 10.32
N PRO A 35 -1.66 0.38 11.60
CA PRO A 35 -1.44 1.44 12.58
C PRO A 35 0.06 1.58 12.87
N HIS A 36 0.45 2.70 13.49
CA HIS A 36 1.83 2.92 13.91
C HIS A 36 1.92 3.19 15.42
N ILE A 37 2.87 2.54 16.10
CA ILE A 37 3.02 2.62 17.56
C ILE A 37 3.29 4.04 18.07
N HIS A 38 3.98 4.87 17.28
CA HIS A 38 4.31 6.25 17.66
C HIS A 38 3.24 7.28 17.21
N HIS A 39 2.24 6.86 16.43
CA HIS A 39 1.16 7.74 15.95
C HIS A 39 -0.21 7.09 16.20
N PRO A 40 -0.69 7.09 17.47
CA PRO A 40 -1.93 6.43 17.83
C PRO A 40 -3.12 6.91 17.01
N GLY A 41 -3.87 5.96 16.45
CA GLY A 41 -5.05 6.19 15.62
C GLY A 41 -4.77 6.59 14.17
N GLU A 42 -3.51 6.77 13.78
CA GLU A 42 -3.14 7.04 12.39
C GLU A 42 -2.81 5.74 11.65
N MET A 43 -3.30 5.63 10.41
CA MET A 43 -3.06 4.49 9.53
C MET A 43 -2.01 4.84 8.49
N PHE A 44 -1.20 3.84 8.12
CA PHE A 44 -0.12 3.98 7.16
C PHE A 44 -0.19 2.89 6.10
N LEU A 45 0.15 3.26 4.86
CA LEU A 45 0.37 2.34 3.76
C LEU A 45 1.86 2.04 3.60
N ASN A 46 2.19 0.76 3.47
CA ASN A 46 3.50 0.28 3.07
C ASN A 46 3.36 -0.63 1.85
N CYS A 47 4.14 -0.39 0.80
CA CYS A 47 4.26 -1.29 -0.34
C CYS A 47 5.69 -1.18 -0.89
N PRO A 48 6.63 -2.00 -0.39
CA PRO A 48 8.04 -1.88 -0.73
C PRO A 48 8.32 -2.06 -2.22
N GLY A 49 7.58 -2.92 -2.92
CA GLY A 49 7.73 -3.11 -4.36
C GLY A 49 7.45 -1.84 -5.15
N LEU A 50 6.49 -1.02 -4.69
CA LEU A 50 6.19 0.29 -5.28
C LEU A 50 7.01 1.43 -4.66
N GLY A 51 8.02 1.13 -3.83
CA GLY A 51 8.82 2.16 -3.15
C GLY A 51 8.07 2.94 -2.06
N ILE A 52 6.83 2.57 -1.74
CA ILE A 52 6.01 3.25 -0.74
C ILE A 52 6.42 2.77 0.65
N LYS A 53 6.97 3.68 1.46
CA LYS A 53 7.38 3.41 2.84
C LYS A 53 6.63 4.34 3.78
N MET A 54 5.79 3.78 4.66
CA MET A 54 5.02 4.52 5.67
C MET A 54 4.29 5.76 5.12
N TYR A 55 3.52 5.59 4.04
CA TYR A 55 2.68 6.68 3.52
C TYR A 55 1.50 6.95 4.47
N PRO A 56 1.36 8.15 5.03
CA PRO A 56 0.30 8.44 5.99
C PRO A 56 -1.06 8.50 5.30
N LEU A 57 -2.03 7.78 5.85
CA LEU A 57 -3.44 7.79 5.43
C LEU A 57 -4.30 8.64 6.36
N GLY A 58 -3.72 9.11 7.48
CA GLY A 58 -4.39 9.94 8.48
C GLY A 58 -5.17 9.15 9.52
N LYS A 59 -5.85 9.90 10.40
CA LYS A 59 -6.71 9.37 11.46
C LYS A 59 -8.14 9.21 10.94
N VAL A 60 -8.38 8.11 10.25
CA VAL A 60 -9.64 7.83 9.55
C VAL A 60 -10.18 6.46 9.92
N SER A 61 -11.42 6.16 9.51
CA SER A 61 -11.96 4.81 9.68
C SER A 61 -11.17 3.78 8.86
N ASN A 62 -11.25 2.50 9.22
CA ASN A 62 -10.53 1.46 8.50
C ASN A 62 -10.91 1.40 7.02
N THR A 63 -12.20 1.52 6.70
CA THR A 63 -12.69 1.54 5.31
C THR A 63 -12.14 2.74 4.53
N ASP A 64 -12.10 3.92 5.15
CA ASP A 64 -11.54 5.11 4.52
C ASP A 64 -10.03 4.97 4.30
N ALA A 65 -9.31 4.37 5.26
CA ALA A 65 -7.88 4.08 5.12
C ALA A 65 -7.61 3.17 3.91
N LEU A 66 -8.43 2.13 3.70
CA LEU A 66 -8.30 1.24 2.54
C LEU A 66 -8.56 1.97 1.22
N ASN A 67 -9.57 2.84 1.17
CA ASN A 67 -9.86 3.65 -0.03
C ASN A 67 -8.71 4.62 -0.37
N LEU A 68 -8.16 5.27 0.66
CA LEU A 68 -6.98 6.15 0.50
C LEU A 68 -5.75 5.36 0.07
N ALA A 69 -5.54 4.16 0.62
CA ALA A 69 -4.45 3.28 0.24
C ALA A 69 -4.57 2.85 -1.22
N GLU A 70 -5.75 2.42 -1.68
CA GLU A 70 -5.97 2.10 -3.10
C GLU A 70 -5.69 3.29 -4.02
N THR A 71 -6.06 4.49 -3.59
CA THR A 71 -5.80 5.72 -4.35
C THR A 71 -4.30 6.00 -4.45
N ALA A 72 -3.55 5.87 -3.36
CA ALA A 72 -2.10 6.05 -3.34
C ALA A 72 -1.38 5.00 -4.21
N LEU A 73 -1.83 3.74 -4.14
CA LEU A 73 -1.32 2.64 -4.96
C LEU A 73 -1.53 2.89 -6.45
N LYS A 74 -2.75 3.29 -6.87
CA LYS A 74 -3.08 3.62 -8.27
C LYS A 74 -2.19 4.73 -8.80
N LYS A 75 -2.09 5.85 -8.08
CA LYS A 75 -1.25 6.98 -8.48
C LYS A 75 0.22 6.60 -8.63
N THR A 76 0.73 5.78 -7.72
CA THR A 76 2.13 5.33 -7.77
C THR A 76 2.38 4.41 -8.98
N LEU A 77 1.44 3.51 -9.28
CA LEU A 77 1.49 2.64 -10.46
C LEU A 77 1.42 3.44 -11.76
N GLU A 78 0.53 4.43 -11.84
CA GLU A 78 0.42 5.33 -13.00
C GLU A 78 1.75 6.05 -13.26
N GLN A 79 2.37 6.59 -12.20
CA GLN A 79 3.66 7.26 -12.30
C GLN A 79 4.78 6.30 -12.74
N HIS A 80 4.83 5.08 -12.18
CA HIS A 80 5.79 4.05 -12.62
C HIS A 80 5.58 3.68 -14.09
N GLY A 81 4.33 3.59 -14.55
CA GLY A 81 4.00 3.34 -15.96
C GLY A 81 4.58 4.42 -16.87
N ILE A 82 4.45 5.70 -16.49
CA ILE A 82 5.04 6.82 -17.23
C ILE A 82 6.56 6.69 -17.29
N TRP A 83 7.23 6.44 -16.15
CA TRP A 83 8.68 6.27 -16.12
C TRP A 83 9.18 5.11 -16.99
N CYS A 84 8.44 4.00 -17.01
CA CYS A 84 8.77 2.87 -17.90
C CYS A 84 8.68 3.28 -19.37
N LEU A 85 7.67 4.05 -19.77
CA LEU A 85 7.52 4.54 -21.14
C LEU A 85 8.61 5.53 -21.52
N GLU A 86 8.95 6.45 -20.62
CA GLU A 86 10.05 7.41 -20.81
C GLU A 86 11.40 6.69 -20.96
N ALA A 87 11.66 5.69 -20.11
CA ALA A 87 12.87 4.88 -20.19
C ALA A 87 12.93 4.08 -21.50
N LEU A 88 11.81 3.49 -21.93
CA LEU A 88 11.73 2.75 -23.19
C LEU A 88 12.05 3.67 -24.39
N ALA A 89 11.49 4.88 -24.41
CA ALA A 89 11.76 5.85 -25.46
C ALA A 89 13.23 6.32 -25.49
N ALA A 90 13.88 6.41 -24.33
CA ALA A 90 15.28 6.81 -24.23
C ALA A 90 16.27 5.70 -24.66
N ILE A 91 15.95 4.43 -24.38
CA ILE A 91 16.80 3.28 -24.74
C ILE A 91 16.61 2.87 -26.21
N GLY A 92 15.40 3.08 -26.75
CA GLY A 92 15.00 2.56 -28.05
C GLY A 92 14.49 1.13 -27.96
N LEU A 93 13.67 0.72 -28.93
CA LEU A 93 13.33 -0.69 -29.14
C LEU A 93 14.47 -1.34 -29.94
N PRO A 94 14.83 -2.61 -29.66
CA PRO A 94 15.75 -3.33 -30.54
C PRO A 94 15.20 -3.31 -31.97
N GLU A 95 16.04 -2.94 -32.94
CA GLU A 95 15.75 -3.12 -34.36
C GLU A 95 15.73 -4.64 -34.64
N ASP A 96 14.66 -5.14 -35.28
CA ASP A 96 14.49 -6.55 -35.65
C ASP A 96 15.62 -7.09 -36.54
#